data_AF-A0A9N9CY16-F1
#
_entry.id   AF-A0A9N9CY16-F1
#
_cell.length_a   1.000
_cell.length_b   1.000
_cell.length_c   1.000
_cell.angle_alpha   90.00
_cell.angle_beta   90.00
_cell.angle_gamma   90.00
#
_symmetry.space_group_name_H-M   'P 1'
#
loop_
_entity.id
_entity.type
_entity.pdbx_description
1 polymer ?
#
loop_
_entity_poly.entity_id
_entity_poly.type
_entity_poly.pdbx_seq_one_letter_code
_entity_poly.pdbx_strand_id
1 'polypeptide(L)' 'YALDEFARKFDDGWFLPSDQCEYVGLGGHIQTGGYGQLTRGFDLLIDYVDEIRIISYDTTEEKYTTNWV' A
#
# COMPACT_ATOMS: atom_id res chain seq x y z
N TYR A 1 -7.03 -3.89 -6.95
CA TYR A 1 -5.66 -3.63 -7.37
C TYR A 1 -4.77 -4.68 -6.75
N ALA A 2 -4.24 -5.57 -7.58
CA ALA A 2 -3.24 -6.53 -7.18
C ALA A 2 -1.84 -5.89 -7.18
N LEU A 3 -0.85 -6.55 -6.55
CA LEU A 3 0.52 -6.06 -6.49
C LEU A 3 1.16 -5.99 -7.88
N ASP A 4 0.92 -6.99 -8.73
CA ASP A 4 1.47 -7.03 -10.09
C ASP A 4 0.90 -5.93 -10.99
N GLU A 5 -0.41 -5.67 -10.89
CA GLU A 5 -1.07 -4.56 -11.56
C GLU A 5 -0.46 -3.21 -11.15
N PHE A 6 -0.11 -3.06 -9.86
CA PHE A 6 0.50 -1.83 -9.35
C PHE A 6 1.94 -1.67 -9.81
N ALA A 7 2.74 -2.73 -9.69
CA ALA A 7 4.14 -2.72 -10.12
C ALA A 7 4.29 -2.40 -11.62
N ARG A 8 3.38 -2.86 -12.48
CA ARG A 8 3.41 -2.58 -13.93
C ARG A 8 3.12 -1.12 -14.30
N LYS A 9 2.72 -0.27 -13.36
CA LYS A 9 2.50 1.17 -13.61
C LYS A 9 3.75 2.02 -13.49
N PHE A 10 4.82 1.46 -12.92
CA PHE A 10 6.08 2.17 -12.75
C PHE A 10 6.86 2.19 -14.06
N ASP A 11 7.61 3.28 -14.28
CA ASP A 11 8.49 3.42 -15.45
C ASP A 11 9.70 2.47 -15.36
N ASP A 12 10.40 2.29 -16.48
CA ASP A 12 11.62 1.50 -16.54
C ASP A 12 12.66 1.98 -15.51
N GLY A 13 13.27 1.02 -14.81
CA GLY A 13 14.26 1.29 -13.75
C GLY A 13 13.66 1.47 -12.36
N TRP A 14 12.34 1.42 -12.22
CA TRP A 14 11.64 1.41 -10.93
C TRP A 14 11.14 0.00 -10.60
N PHE A 15 10.97 -0.27 -9.31
CA PHE A 15 10.36 -1.51 -8.83
C PHE A 15 9.52 -1.22 -7.57
N LEU A 16 8.62 -2.15 -7.26
CA LEU A 16 7.79 -2.12 -6.07
C LEU A 16 8.37 -3.07 -5.01
N PRO A 17 8.79 -2.62 -3.81
CA PRO A 17 9.28 -3.48 -2.74
C PRO A 17 8.11 -4.24 -2.08
N SER A 18 7.61 -5.28 -2.73
CA SER A 18 6.47 -6.11 -2.28
C SER A 18 6.76 -7.61 -2.38
N ASP A 19 5.81 -8.45 -1.94
CA ASP A 19 5.97 -9.91 -2.00
C ASP A 19 5.80 -10.49 -3.41
N GLN A 20 6.17 -11.78 -3.57
CA GLN A 20 6.15 -12.47 -4.87
C GLN A 20 4.77 -12.95 -5.34
N CYS A 21 3.74 -12.93 -4.48
CA CYS A 21 2.42 -13.43 -4.83
C CYS A 21 1.66 -12.35 -5.62
N GLU A 22 1.72 -12.46 -6.94
CA GLU A 22 1.22 -11.46 -7.90
C GLU A 22 -0.21 -10.95 -7.60
N TYR A 23 -1.12 -11.85 -7.21
CA TYR A 23 -2.54 -11.52 -6.98
C TYR A 23 -2.89 -11.04 -5.57
N VAL A 24 -1.91 -10.84 -4.67
CA VAL A 24 -2.17 -10.27 -3.35
C VAL A 24 -2.74 -8.85 -3.51
N GLY A 25 -3.75 -8.53 -2.70
CA GLY A 25 -4.39 -7.22 -2.73
C GLY A 25 -3.50 -6.12 -2.17
N LEU A 26 -3.23 -5.09 -2.98
CA LEU A 26 -2.38 -3.95 -2.64
C LEU A 26 -2.78 -3.28 -1.31
N GLY A 27 -4.08 -3.02 -1.14
CA GLY A 27 -4.59 -2.27 0.03
C GLY A 27 -4.29 -2.97 1.36
N GLY A 28 -4.58 -4.27 1.46
CA GLY A 28 -4.30 -5.04 2.68
C GLY A 28 -2.81 -5.24 2.92
N HIS A 29 -2.03 -5.43 1.84
CA HIS A 29 -0.58 -5.61 1.93
C HIS A 29 0.10 -4.34 2.45
N ILE A 30 -0.18 -3.18 1.85
CA ILE A 30 0.36 -1.88 2.30
C ILE A 30 -0.08 -1.57 3.73
N GLN A 31 -1.37 -1.71 4.05
CA GLN A 31 -1.91 -1.32 5.36
C GLN A 31 -1.25 -2.04 6.55
N THR A 32 -0.64 -3.20 6.30
CA THR A 32 0.01 -4.03 7.34
C THR A 32 1.54 -4.00 7.27
N GLY A 33 2.11 -3.17 6.39
CA GLY A 33 3.55 -2.97 6.23
C GLY A 33 4.00 -3.26 4.80
N GLY A 34 3.68 -4.44 4.29
CA GLY A 34 4.07 -4.85 2.94
C GLY A 34 5.50 -5.40 2.89
N TYR A 35 5.70 -6.53 3.57
CA TYR A 35 6.96 -7.27 3.56
C TYR A 35 7.14 -8.03 2.24
N GLY A 36 8.33 -7.94 1.65
CA GLY A 36 8.70 -8.61 0.41
C GLY A 36 10.14 -9.13 0.39
N GLN A 37 10.52 -9.76 -0.73
CA GLN A 37 11.87 -10.33 -0.92
C GLN A 37 12.99 -9.27 -0.83
N LEU A 38 12.66 -8.01 -1.14
CA LEU A 38 13.59 -6.89 -1.18
C LEU A 38 13.64 -6.09 0.13
N THR A 39 12.79 -6.40 1.11
CA THR A 39 12.62 -5.58 2.32
C THR A 39 13.89 -5.44 3.16
N ARG A 40 14.81 -6.42 3.12
CA ARG A 40 16.07 -6.31 3.87
C ARG A 40 16.99 -5.19 3.33
N GLY A 41 16.87 -4.83 2.06
CA GLY A 41 17.70 -3.81 1.42
C GLY A 41 16.96 -2.52 1.07
N PHE A 42 15.63 -2.56 1.05
CA PHE A 42 14.76 -1.49 0.56
C PHE A 42 13.51 -1.36 1.43
N ASP A 43 13.59 -1.69 2.72
CA ASP A 43 12.52 -1.45 3.71
C ASP A 43 11.14 -2.04 3.34
N LEU A 44 10.09 -1.73 4.11
CA LEU A 44 8.74 -2.21 3.83
C LEU A 44 8.08 -1.33 2.76
N LEU A 45 7.07 -1.88 2.07
CA LEU A 45 6.33 -1.08 1.09
C LEU A 45 5.71 0.18 1.70
N ILE A 46 5.19 0.09 2.92
CA ILE A 46 4.59 1.23 3.63
C ILE A 46 5.59 2.35 3.92
N ASP A 47 6.89 2.06 4.00
CA ASP A 47 7.92 3.07 4.29
C ASP A 47 8.09 4.08 3.15
N TYR A 48 7.52 3.79 1.97
CA TYR A 48 7.46 4.69 0.81
C TYR A 48 6.10 5.36 0.60
N VAL A 49 5.16 5.21 1.54
CA VAL A 49 3.82 5.81 1.44
C VAL A 49 3.77 7.11 2.22
N ASP A 50 3.64 8.23 1.51
CA ASP A 50 3.60 9.56 2.13
C ASP A 50 2.24 9.92 2.74
N GLU A 51 1.14 9.51 2.10
CA GLU A 51 -0.22 9.87 2.52
C GLU A 51 -1.23 8.82 2.04
N ILE A 52 -2.26 8.54 2.85
CA ILE A 52 -3.35 7.63 2.51
C ILE A 52 -4.68 8.33 2.67
N ARG A 53 -5.51 8.25 1.62
CA ARG A 53 -6.92 8.61 1.73
C ARG A 53 -7.72 7.45 2.34
N ILE A 54 -8.21 7.65 3.56
CA ILE A 54 -9.00 6.66 4.29
C ILE A 54 -10.45 7.13 4.46
N ILE A 55 -11.39 6.19 4.37
CA ILE A 55 -12.78 6.41 4.80
C ILE A 55 -12.91 5.82 6.20
N SER A 56 -13.14 6.68 7.19
CA SER A 56 -13.25 6.30 8.59
C SER A 56 -14.67 6.60 9.11
N TYR A 57 -15.10 5.84 10.11
CA TYR A 57 -16.33 6.15 10.83
C TYR A 57 -16.05 7.18 11.92
N ASP A 58 -16.68 8.34 11.82
CA ASP A 58 -16.67 9.36 12.86
C ASP A 58 -17.73 9.01 13.92
N THR A 59 -17.26 8.67 15.11
CA THR A 59 -18.14 8.31 16.24
C THR A 59 -18.83 9.52 16.88
N THR A 60 -18.34 10.73 16.64
CA THR A 60 -18.92 11.97 17.20
C THR A 60 -20.10 12.44 16.37
N GLU A 61 -20.01 12.29 15.05
CA GLU A 61 -21.05 12.67 14.09
C GLU A 61 -21.86 11.48 13.56
N GLU A 62 -21.58 10.27 14.05
CA GLU A 62 -22.18 8.99 13.65
C GLU A 62 -22.23 8.75 12.13
N LYS A 63 -21.21 9.22 11.39
CA LYS A 63 -21.17 9.20 9.92
C LYS A 63 -19.81 8.76 9.37
N TYR A 64 -19.78 8.29 8.14
CA TYR A 64 -18.52 8.02 7.43
C TYR A 64 -17.93 9.31 6.84
N THR A 65 -16.65 9.57 7.13
CA THR A 65 -15.90 10.72 6.62
C THR A 65 -14.67 10.26 5.86
N THR A 66 -14.24 11.06 4.87
CA THR A 66 -13.00 10.82 4.13
C THR A 66 -11.92 11.73 4.68
N ASN A 67 -10.81 11.14 5.12
CA ASN A 67 -9.67 11.83 5.69
C ASN A 67 -8.40 11.44 4.93
N TRP A 68 -7.43 12.34 4.90
CA TRP A 68 -6.08 12.01 4.49
C TRP A 68 -5.21 11.91 5.75
N VAL A 69 -4.41 10.86 5.82
CA VAL A 69 -3.55 10.52 6.97
C VAL A 69 -2.15 10.26 6.48
#